data_AF-Q5WIB5-F1
#
_entry.id   AF-Q5WIB5-F1
#
_cell.length_a   1.000
_cell.length_b   1.000
_cell.length_c   1.000
_cell.angle_alpha   90.00
_cell.angle_beta   90.00
_cell.angle_gamma   90.00
#
_symmetry.space_group_name_H-M   'P 1'
#
loop_
_entity.id
_entity.type
_entity.pdbx_description
1 polymer ?
#
loop_
_entity_poly.entity_id
_entity_poly.type
_entity_poly.pdbx_seq_one_letter_code
_entity_poly.pdbx_strand_id
1 'polypeptide(L)'
;MSMERDMELIRDLLIEFKGYQAGSSVTADDEKEDYHIYLLLEAGLIEAEIRNYMGGSRSFDNLHITTAGHDFIDAAKNETVWKKTKDVLKQKGVEISGVPIGVLKELLKTKMKEYIGLQ
;
A
#
# COMPACT_ATOMS: atom_id res chain seq x y z
N MET A 1 -10.67 9.66 16.67
CA MET A 1 -10.83 9.87 15.21
C MET A 1 -11.04 8.51 14.59
N SER A 2 -11.97 8.33 13.65
CA SER A 2 -12.13 7.04 12.98
C SER A 2 -10.90 6.82 12.10
N MET A 3 -10.19 5.70 12.26
CA MET A 3 -9.04 5.37 11.42
C MET A 3 -9.55 4.83 10.09
N GLU A 4 -9.75 5.72 9.12
CA GLU A 4 -10.13 5.33 7.77
C GLU A 4 -8.91 5.03 6.91
N ARG A 5 -9.07 4.10 5.97
CA ARG A 5 -8.00 3.73 5.03
C ARG A 5 -7.75 4.86 4.05
N ASP A 6 -6.51 5.29 3.97
CA ASP A 6 -5.99 6.28 3.04
C ASP A 6 -5.11 5.57 2.00
N MET A 7 -5.63 5.44 0.78
CA MET A 7 -4.94 4.71 -0.29
C MET A 7 -3.79 5.48 -0.91
N GLU A 8 -3.76 6.82 -0.79
CA GLU A 8 -2.59 7.58 -1.20
C GLU A 8 -1.46 7.36 -0.19
N LEU A 9 -1.76 7.35 1.12
CA LEU A 9 -0.75 7.03 2.14
C LEU A 9 -0.21 5.59 2.02
N ILE A 10 -1.07 4.61 1.74
CA ILE A 10 -0.65 3.22 1.46
C ILE A 10 0.33 3.16 0.30
N ARG A 11 0.05 3.90 -0.77
CA ARG A 11 0.90 3.99 -1.96
C ARG A 11 2.24 4.63 -1.61
N ASP A 12 2.22 5.74 -0.89
CA ASP A 12 3.41 6.50 -0.55
C ASP A 12 4.34 5.70 0.38
N LEU A 13 3.80 5.06 1.43
CA LEU A 13 4.56 4.20 2.34
C LEU A 13 5.24 3.04 1.60
N LEU A 14 4.53 2.36 0.70
CA LEU A 14 5.12 1.27 -0.08
C LEU A 14 6.26 1.75 -0.98
N ILE A 15 6.12 2.92 -1.60
CA ILE A 15 7.16 3.53 -2.44
C ILE A 15 8.37 3.91 -1.58
N GLU A 16 8.13 4.45 -0.39
CA GLU A 16 9.18 4.79 0.57
C GLU A 16 9.95 3.55 1.03
N PHE A 17 9.26 2.51 1.47
CA PHE A 17 9.86 1.27 1.96
C PHE A 17 10.68 0.54 0.90
N LYS A 18 10.37 0.73 -0.39
CA LYS A 18 11.21 0.20 -1.49
C LYS A 18 12.63 0.78 -1.48
N GLY A 19 12.84 1.96 -0.89
CA GLY A 19 14.15 2.58 -0.73
C GLY A 19 14.96 2.06 0.47
N TYR A 20 14.35 1.26 1.35
CA TYR A 20 15.00 0.78 2.56
C TYR A 20 15.92 -0.41 2.29
N GLN A 21 16.91 -0.60 3.15
CA GLN A 21 17.79 -1.76 3.09
C GLN A 21 17.10 -2.98 3.68
N ALA A 22 17.47 -4.17 3.20
CA ALA A 22 16.96 -5.41 3.78
C ALA A 22 17.30 -5.48 5.28
N GLY A 23 16.31 -5.79 6.11
CA GLY A 23 16.49 -5.83 7.57
C GLY A 23 16.24 -4.50 8.29
N SER A 24 15.78 -3.46 7.58
CA SER A 24 15.38 -2.20 8.21
C SER A 24 14.25 -2.39 9.24
N SER A 25 14.35 -1.67 10.36
CA SER A 25 13.26 -1.49 11.32
C SER A 25 12.58 -0.15 11.09
N VAL A 26 11.25 -0.14 11.13
CA VAL A 26 10.43 1.06 10.97
C VAL A 26 9.60 1.29 12.23
N THR A 27 9.58 2.52 12.70
CA THR A 27 8.66 2.98 13.75
C THR A 27 7.85 4.10 13.14
N ALA A 28 6.52 3.99 13.21
CA ALA A 28 5.63 5.01 12.68
C ALA A 28 5.72 6.31 13.48
N ASP A 29 5.59 7.45 12.81
CA ASP A 29 5.62 8.77 13.45
C ASP A 29 4.35 9.06 14.26
N ASP A 30 3.20 8.54 13.79
CA ASP A 30 1.90 8.71 14.43
C ASP A 30 1.01 7.46 14.30
N GLU A 31 -0.14 7.49 14.99
CA GLU A 31 -1.12 6.40 14.96
C GLU A 31 -1.66 6.13 13.55
N LYS A 32 -1.75 7.16 12.70
CA LYS A 32 -2.28 7.02 11.33
C LYS A 32 -1.30 6.19 10.51
N GLU A 33 -0.02 6.54 10.54
CA GLU A 33 1.01 5.78 9.85
C GLU A 33 1.10 4.35 10.39
N ASP A 34 1.12 4.16 11.72
CA ASP A 34 1.14 2.84 12.37
C ASP A 34 -0.02 1.94 11.89
N TYR A 35 -1.22 2.51 11.79
CA TYR A 35 -2.39 1.82 11.25
C TYR A 35 -2.20 1.41 9.78
N HIS A 36 -1.65 2.27 8.93
CA HIS A 36 -1.47 1.98 7.50
C HIS A 36 -0.35 0.98 7.25
N ILE A 37 0.76 1.03 8.01
CA ILE A 37 1.80 0.00 7.94
C ILE A 37 1.23 -1.36 8.35
N TYR A 38 0.41 -1.40 9.41
CA TYR A 38 -0.28 -2.62 9.82
C TYR A 38 -1.20 -3.18 8.71
N LEU A 39 -1.94 -2.31 8.00
CA LEU A 39 -2.77 -2.73 6.85
C LEU A 39 -1.95 -3.30 5.68
N LEU A 40 -0.76 -2.75 5.41
CA LEU A 40 0.13 -3.26 4.38
C LEU A 40 0.58 -4.69 4.69
N LEU A 41 0.86 -4.96 5.98
CA LEU A 41 1.24 -6.28 6.48
C LEU A 41 0.06 -7.25 6.38
N GLU A 42 -1.14 -6.88 6.82
CA GLU A 42 -2.34 -7.72 6.70
C GLU A 42 -2.72 -8.01 5.24
N ALA A 43 -2.44 -7.07 4.33
CA ALA A 43 -2.65 -7.26 2.90
C ALA A 43 -1.57 -8.11 2.21
N GLY A 44 -0.50 -8.50 2.93
CA GLY A 44 0.62 -9.24 2.40
C GLY A 44 1.44 -8.46 1.36
N LEU A 45 1.40 -7.13 1.40
CA LEU A 45 2.23 -6.28 0.53
C LEU A 45 3.63 -6.06 1.13
N ILE A 46 3.73 -6.16 2.45
CA ILE A 46 4.99 -6.20 3.19
C ILE A 46 4.99 -7.38 4.15
N GLU A 47 6.17 -7.74 4.61
CA GLU A 47 6.39 -8.63 5.74
C GLU A 47 7.31 -7.93 6.75
N ALA A 48 7.00 -8.04 8.03
CA ALA A 48 7.78 -7.49 9.12
C ALA A 48 7.47 -8.24 10.44
N GLU A 49 8.41 -8.21 11.38
CA GLU A 49 8.21 -8.66 12.75
C GLU A 49 7.64 -7.51 13.58
N ILE A 50 6.46 -7.70 14.17
CA ILE A 50 5.82 -6.68 15.02
C ILE A 50 6.37 -6.79 16.45
N ARG A 51 6.96 -5.71 16.94
CA ARG A 51 7.32 -5.56 18.37
C ARG A 51 6.49 -4.45 19.01
N ASN A 52 5.71 -4.82 20.02
CA ASN A 52 4.90 -3.89 20.80
C ASN A 52 5.70 -3.37 22.01
N TYR A 53 5.65 -2.07 22.28
CA TYR A 53 6.31 -1.45 23.41
C TYR A 53 5.31 -1.00 24.48
N MET A 54 5.81 -0.83 25.71
CA MET A 54 5.03 -0.19 26.76
C MET A 54 4.73 1.25 26.36
N GLY A 55 3.46 1.65 26.39
CA GLY A 55 3.00 2.95 25.90
C GLY A 55 2.21 2.89 24.59
N GLY A 56 2.04 1.71 24.01
CA GLY A 56 1.14 1.48 22.87
C GLY A 56 1.78 1.67 21.49
N SER A 57 3.06 2.05 21.43
CA SER A 57 3.80 2.12 20.17
C SER A 57 4.25 0.73 19.70
N ARG A 58 4.46 0.61 18.38
CA ARG A 58 4.89 -0.62 17.71
C ARG A 58 6.07 -0.32 16.79
N SER A 59 7.00 -1.26 16.66
CA SER A 59 7.98 -1.27 15.57
C SER A 59 7.74 -2.46 14.64
N PHE A 60 8.08 -2.24 13.37
CA PHE A 60 8.03 -3.21 12.29
C PHE A 60 9.47 -3.54 11.92
N ASP A 61 10.01 -4.59 12.54
CA ASP A 61 11.40 -5.02 12.38
C ASP A 61 11.56 -5.94 11.17
N ASN A 62 12.76 -5.99 10.57
CA ASN A 62 13.04 -6.82 9.40
C ASN A 62 12.07 -6.58 8.23
N LEU A 63 11.63 -5.32 8.06
CA LEU A 63 10.63 -4.96 7.05
C LEU A 63 11.19 -5.21 5.65
N HIS A 64 10.40 -5.90 4.83
CA HIS A 64 10.67 -6.06 3.42
C HIS A 64 9.39 -6.09 2.58
N ILE A 65 9.52 -5.71 1.31
CA ILE A 65 8.43 -5.71 0.35
C ILE A 65 8.26 -7.12 -0.22
N THR A 66 7.02 -7.65 -0.22
CA THR A 66 6.75 -8.96 -0.84
C THR A 66 6.73 -8.85 -2.36
N THR A 67 6.73 -9.98 -3.08
CA THR A 67 6.51 -9.96 -4.54
C THR A 67 5.19 -9.25 -4.90
N ALA A 68 4.12 -9.46 -4.11
CA ALA A 68 2.84 -8.78 -4.33
C ALA A 68 2.94 -7.27 -4.08
N GLY A 69 3.74 -6.85 -3.09
CA GLY A 69 4.05 -5.44 -2.86
C GLY A 69 4.82 -4.81 -4.02
N HIS A 70 5.81 -5.51 -4.58
CA HIS A 70 6.54 -5.04 -5.76
C HIS A 70 5.62 -4.85 -6.98
N ASP A 71 4.75 -5.83 -7.25
CA ASP A 71 3.76 -5.74 -8.34
C ASP A 71 2.81 -4.54 -8.13
N PHE A 72 2.34 -4.35 -6.89
CA PHE A 72 1.50 -3.21 -6.53
C PHE A 72 2.24 -1.89 -6.78
N ILE A 73 3.47 -1.74 -6.28
CA ILE A 73 4.29 -0.54 -6.44
C ILE A 73 4.56 -0.26 -7.91
N ASP A 74 4.91 -1.27 -8.71
CA ASP A 74 5.26 -1.05 -10.10
C ASP A 74 4.06 -0.58 -10.93
N ALA A 75 2.85 -1.00 -10.57
CA ALA A 75 1.60 -0.48 -11.15
C ALA A 75 1.23 0.90 -10.59
N ALA A 76 1.23 1.05 -9.27
CA ALA A 76 0.78 2.27 -8.58
C ALA A 76 1.75 3.44 -8.76
N LYS A 77 3.05 3.23 -8.91
CA LYS A 77 4.03 4.31 -9.14
C LYS A 77 3.84 5.00 -10.51
N ASN A 78 3.20 4.33 -11.47
CA ASN A 78 2.91 4.92 -12.76
C ASN A 78 1.68 5.83 -12.64
N GLU A 79 1.91 7.15 -12.68
CA GLU A 79 0.85 8.16 -12.55
C GLU A 79 -0.30 7.98 -13.55
N THR A 80 -0.01 7.50 -14.76
CA THR A 80 -1.07 7.26 -15.75
C THR A 80 -1.96 6.08 -15.34
N VAL A 81 -1.36 4.99 -14.88
CA VAL A 81 -2.08 3.80 -14.39
C VAL A 81 -2.87 4.14 -13.13
N TRP A 82 -2.25 4.85 -12.18
CA TRP A 82 -2.90 5.29 -10.95
C TRP A 82 -4.10 6.20 -11.23
N LYS A 83 -3.93 7.21 -12.08
CA LYS A 83 -5.01 8.12 -12.48
C LYS A 83 -6.15 7.38 -13.17
N LYS A 84 -5.86 6.52 -14.15
CA LYS A 84 -6.90 5.71 -14.83
C LYS A 84 -7.66 4.80 -13.86
N THR A 85 -6.95 4.25 -12.87
CA THR A 85 -7.55 3.43 -11.80
C THR A 85 -8.57 4.26 -11.01
N LYS A 86 -8.16 5.44 -10.53
CA LYS A 86 -9.05 6.38 -9.83
C LYS A 86 -10.24 6.81 -10.70
N ASP A 87 -10.00 7.12 -11.97
CA ASP A 87 -11.05 7.56 -12.90
C ASP A 87 -12.13 6.48 -13.09
N VAL A 88 -11.75 5.21 -13.23
CA VAL A 88 -12.72 4.10 -13.36
C VAL A 88 -13.55 3.92 -12.09
N LEU A 89 -12.93 4.04 -10.91
CA LEU A 89 -13.66 3.96 -9.64
C LEU A 89 -14.64 5.11 -9.49
N LYS A 90 -14.20 6.33 -9.81
CA LYS A 90 -15.02 7.55 -9.77
C LYS A 90 -16.21 7.47 -10.73
N GLN A 91 -16.02 6.94 -11.94
CA GLN A 91 -17.13 6.71 -12.89
C GLN A 91 -18.20 5.75 -12.35
N LYS A 92 -17.83 4.85 -11.42
CA LYS A 92 -18.74 3.93 -10.74
C LYS A 92 -19.29 4.49 -9.42
N GLY A 93 -18.96 5.73 -9.07
CA GLY A 93 -19.35 6.34 -7.79
C GLY A 93 -18.65 5.73 -6.57
N VAL A 94 -17.47 5.14 -6.76
CA VAL A 94 -16.69 4.50 -5.70
C VAL A 94 -15.43 5.31 -5.43
N GLU A 95 -15.23 5.71 -4.18
CA GLU A 95 -13.96 6.30 -3.73
C GLU A 95 -12.91 5.21 -3.52
N ILE A 96 -11.64 5.52 -3.84
CA ILE A 96 -10.55 4.54 -3.79
C ILE A 96 -10.33 3.97 -2.38
N SER A 97 -10.53 4.76 -1.33
CA SER A 97 -10.48 4.33 0.09
C SER A 97 -11.54 3.27 0.45
N GLY A 98 -12.67 3.27 -0.27
CA GLY A 98 -13.75 2.30 -0.13
C GLY A 98 -13.46 0.95 -0.78
N VAL A 99 -12.42 0.86 -1.61
CA VAL A 99 -12.07 -0.36 -2.35
C VAL A 99 -11.23 -1.28 -1.46
N PRO A 100 -11.55 -2.58 -1.34
CA PRO A 100 -10.66 -3.54 -0.70
C PRO A 100 -9.28 -3.59 -1.39
N ILE A 101 -8.18 -3.60 -0.63
CA ILE A 101 -6.80 -3.59 -1.18
C ILE A 101 -6.59 -4.71 -2.21
N GLY A 102 -7.13 -5.91 -1.96
CA GLY A 102 -7.06 -7.03 -2.90
C GLY A 102 -7.74 -6.73 -4.25
N VAL A 103 -8.89 -6.04 -4.23
CA VAL A 103 -9.60 -5.62 -5.45
C VAL A 103 -8.82 -4.50 -6.16
N LEU A 104 -8.27 -3.56 -5.40
CA LEU A 104 -7.45 -2.49 -5.96
C LEU A 104 -6.21 -3.05 -6.66
N LYS A 105 -5.55 -4.06 -6.09
CA LYS A 105 -4.41 -4.76 -6.69
C LYS A 105 -4.76 -5.37 -8.06
N GLU A 106 -5.89 -6.08 -8.16
CA GLU A 106 -6.34 -6.65 -9.43
C GLU A 106 -6.71 -5.58 -10.47
N LEU A 107 -7.32 -4.48 -10.01
CA LEU A 107 -7.64 -3.36 -10.88
C LEU A 107 -6.37 -2.68 -11.41
N LEU A 108 -5.38 -2.44 -10.56
CA LEU A 108 -4.07 -1.90 -10.96
C LEU A 108 -3.38 -2.80 -11.98
N LYS A 109 -3.37 -4.12 -11.75
CA LYS A 109 -2.84 -5.09 -12.70
C LYS A 109 -3.54 -5.02 -14.05
N THR A 110 -4.86 -4.90 -14.05
CA THR A 110 -5.66 -4.71 -15.27
C THR A 110 -5.30 -3.41 -15.99
N LYS A 111 -5.19 -2.30 -15.25
CA LYS A 111 -4.81 -0.99 -15.82
C LYS A 111 -3.38 -0.93 -16.33
N MET A 112 -2.45 -1.66 -15.69
CA MET A 112 -1.10 -1.80 -16.20
C MET A 112 -1.08 -2.57 -17.52
N LYS A 113 -1.80 -3.69 -17.64
CA LYS A 113 -1.93 -4.44 -18.91
C LYS A 113 -2.46 -3.56 -20.05
N GLU A 114 -3.55 -2.83 -19.80
CA GLU A 114 -4.10 -1.87 -20.75
C GLU A 114 -3.06 -0.79 -21.16
N TYR A 115 -2.27 -0.30 -20.21
CA TYR A 115 -1.26 0.73 -20.45
C TYR A 115 -0.10 0.24 -21.33
N ILE A 116 0.28 -1.03 -21.21
CA ILE A 116 1.36 -1.65 -22.01
C ILE A 116 0.86 -2.39 -23.26
N GLY A 117 -0.45 -2.36 -23.54
CA GLY A 117 -1.03 -2.96 -24.74
C GLY A 117 -1.23 -4.48 -24.68
N LEU A 118 -1.25 -5.08 -23.48
CA LEU A 118 -1.62 -6.48 -23.30
C LEU A 118 -3.12 -6.57 -23.02
N GLN A 119 -3.83 -7.40 -23.80
CA GLN A 119 -5.25 -7.71 -23.56
C GLN A 119 -5.41 -8.74 -22.44
#